data_AF-A0A2T6A2T3-F1
#
_entry.id   AF-A0A2T6A2T3-F1
#
_cell.length_a   1.000
_cell.length_b   1.000
_cell.length_c   1.000
_cell.angle_alpha   90.00
_cell.angle_beta   90.00
_cell.angle_gamma   90.00
#
_symmetry.space_group_name_H-M   'P 1'
#
loop_
_entity.id
_entity.type
_entity.pdbx_description
1 polymer ?
#
loop_
_entity_poly.entity_id
_entity_poly.type
_entity_poly.pdbx_seq_one_letter_code
_entity_poly.pdbx_strand_id
1 'polypeptide(L)'
;MSKKSFATAPRPKPLAPETIDAYVQGGAGHDTTSKSVPEPQEKAKDVPMKRLSIDLPEEAHRRFKVACAATGRKMATELTAFIEQRTAELEAKTNK
;
A
#
# COMPACT_ATOMS: atom_id res chain seq x y z
N MET A 1 2.78 -61.50 -3.19
CA MET A 1 2.89 -60.03 -3.06
C MET A 1 2.02 -59.37 -4.13
N SER A 2 0.79 -58.98 -3.78
CA SER A 2 -0.19 -58.42 -4.72
C SER A 2 0.10 -56.94 -5.00
N LYS A 3 0.42 -56.58 -6.25
CA LYS A 3 0.65 -55.20 -6.68
C LYS A 3 -0.69 -54.51 -6.89
N LYS A 4 -1.07 -53.66 -5.95
CA LYS A 4 -2.25 -52.79 -6.05
C LYS A 4 -1.90 -51.62 -6.97
N SER A 5 -2.56 -51.53 -8.13
CA SER A 5 -2.46 -50.39 -9.05
C SER A 5 -3.47 -49.32 -8.64
N PHE A 6 -2.98 -48.13 -8.29
CA PHE A 6 -3.84 -46.98 -8.02
C PHE A 6 -4.15 -46.29 -9.35
N ALA A 7 -5.45 -46.21 -9.71
CA ALA A 7 -5.89 -45.50 -10.89
C ALA A 7 -5.46 -44.02 -10.80
N THR A 8 -4.69 -43.57 -11.79
CA THR A 8 -4.28 -42.17 -11.88
C THR A 8 -5.50 -41.31 -12.19
N ALA A 9 -5.74 -40.28 -11.39
CA ALA A 9 -6.86 -39.37 -11.59
C ALA A 9 -6.83 -38.78 -13.01
N PRO A 10 -7.99 -38.69 -13.71
CA PRO A 10 -8.05 -38.14 -15.05
C PRO A 10 -7.58 -36.68 -15.02
N ARG A 11 -6.55 -36.38 -15.82
CA ARG A 11 -6.02 -35.02 -15.90
C ARG A 11 -7.05 -34.12 -16.58
N PRO A 12 -7.30 -32.91 -16.05
CA PRO A 12 -8.20 -31.95 -16.69
C PRO A 12 -7.70 -31.63 -18.10
N LYS A 13 -8.63 -31.48 -19.04
CA LYS A 13 -8.30 -31.08 -20.41
C LYS A 13 -7.64 -29.70 -20.37
N PRO A 14 -6.54 -29.48 -21.10
CA PRO A 14 -5.95 -28.15 -21.20
C PRO A 14 -6.98 -27.20 -21.83
N LEU A 15 -7.11 -26.00 -21.26
CA LEU A 15 -8.01 -24.97 -21.76
C LEU A 15 -7.58 -24.54 -23.17
N ALA A 16 -8.55 -24.15 -23.99
CA ALA A 16 -8.27 -23.63 -25.33
C ALA A 16 -7.46 -22.32 -25.21
N PRO A 17 -6.52 -22.06 -26.15
CA PRO A 17 -5.69 -20.85 -26.15
C PRO A 17 -6.52 -19.56 -26.10
N GLU A 18 -7.66 -19.53 -26.79
CA GLU A 18 -8.62 -18.41 -26.78
C GLU A 18 -9.09 -18.03 -25.36
N THR A 19 -9.28 -19.02 -24.48
CA THR A 19 -9.70 -18.79 -23.09
C THR A 19 -8.58 -18.22 -22.25
N ILE A 20 -7.34 -18.58 -22.56
CA ILE A 20 -6.14 -18.07 -21.89
C ILE A 20 -5.92 -16.62 -22.31
N ASP A 21 -6.03 -16.33 -23.60
CA ASP A 21 -5.87 -14.98 -24.14
C ASP A 21 -6.95 -14.03 -23.62
N ALA A 22 -8.20 -14.47 -23.56
CA ALA A 22 -9.29 -13.71 -22.94
C ALA A 22 -9.04 -13.41 -21.46
N TYR A 23 -8.42 -14.33 -20.71
CA TYR A 23 -8.04 -14.11 -19.31
C TYR A 23 -6.89 -13.10 -19.18
N VAL A 24 -5.88 -13.17 -20.05
CA VAL A 24 -4.77 -12.22 -20.09
C VAL A 24 -5.26 -10.82 -20.50
N GLN A 25 -6.21 -10.74 -21.43
CA GLN A 25 -6.82 -9.48 -21.88
C GLN A 25 -7.88 -8.92 -20.93
N GLY A 26 -8.52 -9.76 -20.11
CA GLY A 26 -9.58 -9.39 -19.16
C GLY A 26 -9.12 -8.54 -17.96
N GLY A 27 -8.04 -7.78 -18.13
CA GLY A 27 -7.45 -6.92 -17.11
C GLY A 27 -8.41 -5.84 -16.57
N ALA A 28 -8.20 -5.52 -15.30
CA ALA A 28 -8.97 -4.65 -14.41
C ALA A 28 -10.39 -5.14 -14.11
N GLY A 29 -10.49 -5.95 -13.04
CA GLY A 29 -11.75 -6.38 -12.46
C GLY A 29 -12.74 -5.22 -12.29
N HIS A 30 -14.02 -5.49 -12.52
CA HIS A 30 -15.11 -4.52 -12.45
C HIS A 30 -15.50 -4.13 -11.01
N ASP A 31 -14.54 -4.14 -10.09
CA ASP A 31 -14.73 -3.67 -8.73
C ASP A 31 -14.87 -2.14 -8.76
N THR A 32 -16.09 -1.65 -8.98
CA THR A 32 -16.44 -0.24 -8.80
C THR A 32 -16.53 0.08 -7.30
N THR A 33 -15.42 -0.05 -6.58
CA THR A 33 -15.24 0.74 -5.37
C THR A 33 -14.81 2.12 -5.82
N SER A 34 -15.68 3.11 -5.59
CA SER A 34 -15.45 4.52 -5.83
C SER A 34 -14.10 4.95 -5.22
N LYS A 35 -13.03 4.89 -6.01
CA LYS A 35 -11.76 5.54 -5.68
C LYS A 35 -12.04 7.03 -5.68
N SER A 36 -12.11 7.62 -4.49
CA SER A 36 -11.88 9.04 -4.32
C SER A 36 -10.57 9.37 -5.04
N VAL A 37 -10.67 10.10 -6.14
CA VAL A 37 -9.52 10.61 -6.89
C VAL A 37 -8.77 11.53 -5.92
N PRO A 38 -7.53 11.21 -5.50
CA PRO A 38 -6.76 12.16 -4.73
C PRO A 38 -6.48 13.36 -5.63
N GLU A 39 -6.84 14.55 -5.15
CA GLU A 39 -6.53 15.82 -5.83
C GLU A 39 -5.04 15.86 -6.24
N PRO A 40 -4.72 16.41 -7.42
CA PRO A 40 -3.34 16.62 -7.82
C PRO A 40 -2.67 17.55 -6.82
N GLN A 41 -1.87 16.98 -5.92
CA GLN A 41 -0.99 17.78 -5.07
C GLN A 41 -0.04 18.52 -6.01
N GLU A 42 -0.09 19.86 -5.96
CA GLU A 42 0.83 20.75 -6.65
C GLU A 42 2.25 20.19 -6.47
N LYS A 43 2.98 20.05 -7.58
CA LYS A 43 4.36 19.52 -7.55
C LYS A 43 5.20 20.46 -6.70
N ALA A 44 5.36 20.09 -5.42
CA ALA A 44 6.30 20.72 -4.53
C ALA A 44 7.67 20.73 -5.25
N LYS A 45 8.33 21.88 -5.20
CA LYS A 45 9.65 22.12 -5.80
C LYS A 45 10.55 20.91 -5.51
N ASP A 46 11.28 20.45 -6.52
CA ASP A 46 12.11 19.23 -6.50
C ASP A 46 13.32 19.41 -5.55
N VAL A 47 13.05 19.39 -4.24
CA VAL A 47 14.06 19.47 -3.19
C VAL A 47 14.54 18.04 -2.91
N PRO A 48 15.87 17.81 -2.79
CA PRO A 48 16.40 16.49 -2.47
C PRO A 48 15.82 15.95 -1.14
N MET A 49 15.11 14.81 -1.21
CA MET A 49 14.51 14.16 -0.05
C MET A 49 15.52 13.22 0.63
N LYS A 50 15.60 13.26 1.97
CA LYS A 50 16.35 12.29 2.79
C LYS A 50 15.39 11.36 3.54
N ARG A 51 15.75 10.08 3.66
CA ARG A 51 14.98 9.09 4.42
C ARG A 51 15.27 9.22 5.92
N LEU A 52 14.21 9.35 6.72
CA LEU A 52 14.26 9.28 8.17
C LEU A 52 13.85 7.87 8.63
N SER A 53 14.70 7.20 9.40
CA SER A 53 14.39 5.92 10.07
C SER A 53 14.23 6.17 11.57
N ILE A 54 13.12 5.74 12.15
CA ILE A 54 12.82 5.85 13.58
C ILE A 54 12.26 4.53 14.09
N ASP A 55 12.63 4.17 15.31
CA ASP A 55 12.04 3.04 16.01
C ASP A 55 10.90 3.53 16.90
N LEU A 56 9.76 2.84 16.80
CA LEU A 56 8.57 3.11 17.59
C LEU A 56 8.14 1.83 18.32
N PRO A 57 7.64 1.91 19.56
CA PRO A 57 6.97 0.77 20.18
C PRO A 57 5.87 0.23 19.27
N GLU A 58 5.75 -1.10 19.20
CA GLU A 58 4.80 -1.77 18.30
C GLU A 58 3.37 -1.24 18.49
N GLU A 59 2.95 -1.07 19.74
CA GLU A 59 1.62 -0.56 20.07
C GLU A 59 1.39 0.85 19.52
N ALA A 60 2.38 1.74 19.65
CA ALA A 60 2.30 3.12 19.15
C ALA A 60 2.24 3.15 17.63
N HIS A 61 3.11 2.39 16.96
CA HIS A 61 3.10 2.27 15.50
C HIS A 61 1.77 1.71 14.99
N ARG A 62 1.24 0.66 15.61
CA ARG A 62 -0.05 0.06 15.25
C ARG A 62 -1.19 1.06 15.39
N ARG A 63 -1.29 1.74 16.54
CA ARG A 63 -2.35 2.75 16.78
C ARG A 63 -2.28 3.87 15.75
N PHE A 64 -1.09 4.41 15.51
CA PHE A 64 -0.89 5.50 14.55
C PHE A 64 -1.23 5.07 13.12
N LYS A 65 -0.78 3.89 12.69
CA LYS A 65 -1.09 3.34 11.37
C LYS A 65 -2.58 3.14 11.16
N VAL A 66 -3.30 2.63 12.17
CA VAL A 66 -4.76 2.45 12.11
C VAL A 66 -5.47 3.80 12.02
N ALA A 67 -5.07 4.79 12.80
CA ALA A 67 -5.65 6.14 12.73
C ALA A 67 -5.44 6.81 11.35
N CYS A 68 -4.24 6.68 10.78
CA CYS A 68 -3.95 7.17 9.43
C CYS A 68 -4.83 6.46 8.38
N ALA A 69 -4.97 5.14 8.47
CA ALA A 69 -5.81 4.37 7.57
C ALA A 69 -7.30 4.77 7.68
N ALA A 70 -7.80 4.96 8.90
CA ALA A 70 -9.19 5.36 9.15
C ALA A 70 -9.52 6.75 8.58
N THR A 71 -8.54 7.65 8.52
CA THR A 71 -8.68 9.01 7.98
C THR A 71 -8.35 9.11 6.49
N GLY A 72 -7.94 8.00 5.86
CA GLY A 72 -7.53 7.98 4.46
C GLY A 72 -6.21 8.72 4.18
N ARG A 73 -5.38 8.94 5.21
CA ARG A 73 -4.13 9.69 5.11
C ARG A 73 -2.91 8.78 5.13
N LYS A 74 -1.86 9.17 4.40
CA LYS A 74 -0.59 8.46 4.42
C LYS A 74 0.17 8.78 5.70
N MET A 75 0.67 7.73 6.35
CA MET A 75 1.47 7.86 7.58
C MET A 75 2.67 8.81 7.41
N ALA A 76 3.36 8.75 6.26
CA ALA A 76 4.47 9.64 5.96
C ALA A 76 4.06 11.12 5.90
N THR A 77 2.90 11.43 5.32
CA THR A 77 2.39 12.82 5.22
C THR A 77 2.08 13.38 6.59
N GLU A 78 1.45 12.59 7.48
CA GLU A 78 1.16 12.99 8.86
C GLU A 78 2.45 13.25 9.66
N LEU A 79 3.46 12.39 9.51
CA LEU A 79 4.76 12.59 10.16
C LEU A 79 5.49 13.84 9.63
N THR A 80 5.46 14.09 8.32
CA THR A 80 6.06 15.29 7.74
C THR A 80 5.39 16.55 8.29
N ALA A 81 4.06 16.61 8.29
CA ALA A 81 3.32 17.75 8.84
C ALA A 81 3.61 17.97 10.33
N PHE A 82 3.69 16.89 11.11
CA PHE A 82 4.07 16.97 12.52
C PHE A 82 5.48 17.54 12.71
N ILE A 83 6.46 17.06 11.92
CA ILE A 83 7.85 17.54 12.00
C ILE A 83 7.94 19.02 11.66
N GLU A 84 7.27 19.47 10.58
CA GLU A 84 7.26 20.88 10.18
C GLU A 84 6.67 21.78 11.27
N GLN A 85 5.50 21.42 11.80
CA GLN A 85 4.87 22.16 12.90
C GLN A 85 5.77 22.21 14.13
N ARG A 86 6.32 21.06 14.54
CA ARG A 86 7.20 20.98 15.71
C ARG A 86 8.51 21.75 15.53
N THR A 87 9.02 21.83 14.30
CA THR A 87 10.23 22.59 13.99
C THR A 87 9.97 24.08 14.17
N ALA A 88 8.88 24.61 13.61
CA ALA A 88 8.48 26.01 13.78
C ALA A 88 8.30 26.39 15.26
N GLU A 89 7.67 25.51 16.05
CA GLU A 89 7.51 25.72 17.50
C GLU A 89 8.84 25.74 18.27
N LEU A 90 9.84 24.96 17.85
CA LEU A 90 11.16 24.92 18.48
C LEU A 90 12.01 26.13 18.12
N GLU A 91 11.96 26.57 16.86
CA GLU A 91 12.64 27.77 16.39
C GLU A 91 12.11 29.03 17.09
N ALA A 92 10.78 29.12 17.24
CA ALA A 92 10.14 30.22 17.97
C ALA A 92 10.60 30.31 19.45
N LYS A 93 10.89 29.17 20.08
CA LYS A 93 11.41 29.13 21.47
C LYS A 93 12.89 29.46 21.56
N THR A 94 13.66 29.14 20.53
CA THR A 94 15.11 29.34 20.50
C THR A 94 15.48 30.79 20.17
N ASN A 95 14.62 31.48 19.42
CA ASN A 95 14.78 32.90 19.06
C ASN A 95 14.21 33.88 20.10
N LYS A 96 13.88 33.39 21.31
CA LYS A 96 13.33 34.18 22.42
C LYS A 96 14.30 34.18 23.60
#